data_AF-A0A943B7H1-F1
#
_entry.id   AF-A0A943B7H1-F1
#
_cell.length_a   1.000
_cell.length_b   1.000
_cell.length_c   1.000
_cell.angle_alpha   90.00
_cell.angle_beta   90.00
_cell.angle_gamma   90.00
#
_symmetry.space_group_name_H-M   'P 1'
#
loop_
_entity.id
_entity.type
_entity.pdbx_description
1 polymer ?
#
loop_
_entity_poly.entity_id
_entity_poly.type
_entity_poly.pdbx_seq_one_letter_code
_entity_poly.pdbx_strand_id
1 'polypeptide(L)'
;MNRKSVYDYFIGLLALMLSLIIVIDIFVSIPQEVRLSFYYIENIIRLIFIGDYIGRLALSKDKKDFFKENIIDLLSIISIRMYLKCFKVIRVTRIIPAYMIIKICKVFIVIVNIIKFKIKVRDEIRKNKFNFLLVISVIIIVIGAVIISTIEGISLEDALWWSFVTFTTVGYGDVLLKTQLGRIFAVILMIIGIGVIGVITTTITLYIVNSGRHNSADNYKNHIIEDIKEKLDNYEELSDEDIDTIIRVLSSLKKNEK
;
A
#
# COMPACT_ATOMS: atom_id res chain seq x y z
N MET A 1 -3.16 -20.57 -6.00
CA MET A 1 -3.50 -19.15 -5.74
C MET A 1 -5.03 -19.01 -5.82
N ASN A 2 -5.71 -18.68 -4.73
CA ASN A 2 -7.18 -18.75 -4.63
C ASN A 2 -7.85 -17.71 -5.55
N ARG A 3 -8.86 -18.10 -6.34
CA ARG A 3 -9.58 -17.21 -7.28
C ARG A 3 -10.15 -15.94 -6.63
N LYS A 4 -10.51 -15.99 -5.33
CA LYS A 4 -10.93 -14.81 -4.55
C LYS A 4 -9.82 -13.76 -4.41
N SER A 5 -8.58 -14.19 -4.15
CA SER A 5 -7.45 -13.29 -3.97
C SER A 5 -7.11 -12.53 -5.26
N VAL A 6 -7.11 -13.22 -6.42
CA VAL A 6 -6.81 -12.58 -7.71
C VAL A 6 -7.83 -11.49 -8.06
N TYR A 7 -9.11 -11.76 -7.80
CA TYR A 7 -10.18 -10.79 -8.03
C TYR A 7 -10.07 -9.57 -7.09
N ASP A 8 -9.76 -9.78 -5.81
CA ASP A 8 -9.58 -8.69 -4.84
C ASP A 8 -8.38 -7.80 -5.21
N TYR A 9 -7.27 -8.39 -5.67
CA TYR A 9 -6.11 -7.65 -6.19
C TYR A 9 -6.44 -6.86 -7.46
N PHE A 10 -7.20 -7.45 -8.38
CA PHE A 10 -7.60 -6.80 -9.62
C PHE A 10 -8.48 -5.58 -9.37
N ILE A 11 -9.52 -5.72 -8.53
CA ILE A 11 -10.39 -4.59 -8.13
C ILE A 11 -9.60 -3.52 -7.38
N GLY A 12 -8.67 -3.92 -6.50
CA GLY A 12 -7.78 -2.99 -5.81
C GLY A 12 -6.85 -2.20 -6.75
N LEU A 13 -6.27 -2.86 -7.75
CA LEU A 13 -5.43 -2.22 -8.77
C LEU A 13 -6.23 -1.18 -9.57
N LEU A 14 -7.44 -1.55 -10.02
CA LEU A 14 -8.32 -0.64 -10.75
C LEU A 14 -8.72 0.57 -9.90
N ALA A 15 -8.94 0.39 -8.60
CA ALA A 15 -9.27 1.48 -7.69
C ALA A 15 -8.10 2.44 -7.49
N LEU A 16 -6.87 1.90 -7.46
CA LEU A 16 -5.64 2.67 -7.39
C LEU A 16 -5.37 3.43 -8.70
N MET A 17 -5.58 2.80 -9.85
CA MET A 17 -5.50 3.47 -11.15
C MET A 17 -6.53 4.60 -11.26
N LEU A 18 -7.77 4.38 -10.80
CA LEU A 18 -8.81 5.40 -10.77
C LEU A 18 -8.44 6.57 -9.85
N SER A 19 -7.89 6.30 -8.67
CA SER A 19 -7.45 7.34 -7.74
C SER A 19 -6.28 8.14 -8.31
N LEU A 20 -5.32 7.49 -8.96
CA LEU A 20 -4.21 8.14 -9.65
C LEU A 20 -4.69 9.03 -10.81
N ILE A 21 -5.63 8.53 -11.63
CA ILE A 21 -6.25 9.28 -12.73
C ILE A 21 -6.97 10.54 -12.22
N ILE A 22 -7.69 10.43 -11.11
CA ILE A 22 -8.36 11.56 -10.47
C ILE A 22 -7.36 12.57 -9.92
N VAL A 23 -6.25 12.09 -9.33
CA VAL A 23 -5.14 12.95 -8.90
C VAL A 23 -4.53 13.65 -10.12
N ILE A 24 -4.28 12.96 -11.23
CA ILE A 24 -3.74 13.60 -12.44
C ILE A 24 -4.71 14.64 -13.03
N ASP A 25 -6.02 14.35 -13.13
CA ASP A 25 -7.03 15.29 -13.66
C ASP A 25 -7.22 16.53 -12.76
N ILE A 26 -6.92 16.43 -11.47
CA ILE A 26 -7.00 17.57 -10.52
C ILE A 26 -5.71 18.40 -10.51
N PHE A 27 -4.55 17.77 -10.73
CA PHE A 27 -3.24 18.38 -10.48
C PHE A 27 -2.55 18.83 -11.78
N VAL A 28 -2.78 18.14 -12.90
CA VAL A 28 -2.20 18.46 -14.22
C VAL A 28 -3.25 19.07 -15.12
N SER A 29 -2.95 20.20 -15.76
CA SER A 29 -3.82 20.77 -16.81
C SER A 29 -3.75 19.90 -18.06
N ILE A 30 -4.53 18.83 -18.10
CA ILE A 30 -4.52 17.86 -19.20
C ILE A 30 -4.91 18.57 -20.51
N PRO A 31 -4.06 18.52 -21.56
CA PRO A 31 -4.38 19.03 -22.89
C PRO A 31 -5.70 18.44 -23.41
N GLN A 32 -6.46 19.21 -24.21
CA GLN A 32 -7.77 18.79 -24.69
C GLN A 32 -7.76 17.43 -25.42
N GLU A 33 -6.66 17.12 -26.11
CA GLU A 33 -6.46 15.89 -26.87
C GLU A 33 -6.41 14.64 -25.96
N VAL A 34 -5.75 14.74 -24.80
CA VAL A 34 -5.53 13.61 -23.87
C VAL A 34 -6.72 13.45 -22.90
N ARG A 35 -7.49 14.51 -22.69
CA ARG A 35 -8.65 14.53 -21.78
C ARG A 35 -9.72 13.52 -22.17
N LEU A 36 -9.92 13.29 -23.48
CA LEU A 36 -10.86 12.30 -23.99
C LEU A 36 -10.43 10.88 -23.63
N SER A 37 -9.15 10.56 -23.79
CA SER A 37 -8.59 9.24 -23.44
C SER A 37 -8.77 8.94 -21.95
N PHE A 38 -8.46 9.91 -21.08
CA PHE A 38 -8.67 9.78 -19.63
C PHE A 38 -10.15 9.59 -19.27
N TYR A 39 -11.04 10.29 -19.97
CA TYR A 39 -12.49 10.14 -19.79
C TYR A 39 -12.98 8.73 -20.17
N TYR A 40 -12.51 8.16 -21.28
CA TYR A 40 -12.89 6.81 -21.67
C TYR A 40 -12.36 5.76 -20.70
N ILE A 41 -11.09 5.85 -20.29
CA ILE A 41 -10.48 4.94 -19.31
C ILE A 41 -11.25 4.97 -17.98
N GLU A 42 -11.56 6.17 -17.47
CA GLU A 42 -12.33 6.33 -16.24
C GLU A 42 -13.72 5.68 -16.33
N ASN A 43 -14.43 5.87 -17.45
CA ASN A 43 -15.76 5.29 -17.62
C ASN A 43 -15.74 3.77 -17.75
N ILE A 44 -14.72 3.19 -18.40
CA ILE A 44 -14.54 1.75 -18.48
C ILE A 44 -14.33 1.17 -17.07
N ILE A 45 -13.42 1.76 -16.28
CA ILE A 45 -13.16 1.32 -14.90
C ILE A 45 -14.43 1.46 -14.04
N ARG A 46 -15.18 2.56 -14.22
CA ARG A 46 -16.46 2.76 -13.51
C ARG A 46 -17.50 1.71 -13.87
N LEU A 47 -17.63 1.35 -15.15
CA LEU A 47 -18.55 0.29 -15.58
C LEU A 47 -18.22 -1.04 -14.91
N ILE A 48 -16.93 -1.37 -14.79
CA ILE A 48 -16.48 -2.56 -14.06
C ILE A 48 -16.93 -2.49 -12.60
N PHE A 49 -16.75 -1.36 -11.91
CA PHE A 49 -17.20 -1.19 -10.52
C PHE A 49 -18.73 -1.21 -10.34
N ILE A 50 -19.48 -0.69 -11.30
CA ILE A 50 -20.94 -0.79 -11.29
C ILE A 50 -21.36 -2.26 -11.39
N GLY A 51 -20.83 -2.99 -12.37
CA GLY A 51 -21.13 -4.41 -12.55
C GLY A 51 -20.76 -5.24 -11.31
N ASP A 52 -19.60 -4.93 -10.73
CA ASP A 52 -19.09 -5.52 -9.51
C ASP A 52 -20.02 -5.30 -8.30
N TYR A 53 -20.45 -4.06 -8.08
CA TYR A 53 -21.34 -3.69 -7.00
C TYR A 53 -22.74 -4.30 -7.17
N ILE A 54 -23.28 -4.28 -8.39
CA ILE A 54 -24.57 -4.89 -8.70
C ILE A 54 -24.50 -6.41 -8.50
N GLY A 55 -23.42 -7.07 -8.93
CA GLY A 55 -23.23 -8.50 -8.72
C GLY A 55 -23.21 -8.87 -7.24
N ARG A 56 -22.48 -8.10 -6.41
CA ARG A 56 -22.44 -8.31 -4.96
C ARG A 56 -23.77 -7.99 -4.27
N LEU A 57 -24.50 -6.98 -4.74
CA LEU A 57 -25.84 -6.64 -4.27
C LEU A 57 -26.88 -7.71 -4.63
N ALA A 58 -26.77 -8.33 -5.81
CA ALA A 58 -27.67 -9.39 -6.24
C ALA A 58 -27.45 -10.70 -5.47
N LEU A 59 -26.22 -10.96 -5.04
CA LEU A 59 -25.84 -12.14 -4.25
C LEU A 59 -26.03 -11.95 -2.74
N SER A 60 -26.29 -10.72 -2.25
CA SER A 60 -26.48 -10.48 -0.82
C SER A 60 -27.88 -10.92 -0.36
N LYS A 61 -27.94 -11.61 0.78
CA LYS A 61 -29.21 -12.06 1.37
C LYS A 61 -30.08 -10.91 1.85
N ASP A 62 -29.47 -9.84 2.35
CA ASP A 62 -30.16 -8.62 2.77
C ASP A 62 -29.60 -7.40 2.04
N LYS A 63 -30.46 -6.69 1.30
CA LYS A 63 -30.05 -5.58 0.44
C LYS A 63 -29.85 -4.29 1.22
N LYS A 64 -30.58 -4.10 2.33
CA LYS A 64 -30.52 -2.86 3.12
C LYS A 64 -29.24 -2.78 3.94
N ASP A 65 -28.86 -3.89 4.56
CA ASP A 65 -27.61 -3.96 5.33
C ASP A 65 -26.39 -3.95 4.42
N PHE A 66 -26.47 -4.61 3.26
CA PHE A 66 -25.43 -4.51 2.23
C PHE A 66 -25.19 -3.06 1.77
N PHE A 67 -26.26 -2.28 1.56
CA PHE A 67 -26.14 -0.87 1.19
C PHE A 67 -25.46 -0.02 2.27
N LYS A 68 -25.79 -0.25 3.55
CA LYS A 68 -25.18 0.47 4.68
C LYS A 68 -23.70 0.14 4.83
N GLU A 69 -23.33 -1.13 4.66
CA GLU A 69 -21.94 -1.57 4.78
C GLU A 69 -21.08 -1.13 3.59
N ASN A 70 -21.67 -1.06 2.39
CA ASN A 70 -20.97 -0.75 1.13
C ASN A 70 -21.30 0.64 0.57
N ILE A 71 -21.73 1.59 1.43
CA ILE A 71 -22.06 2.96 1.04
C ILE A 71 -20.89 3.70 0.36
N ILE A 72 -19.67 3.25 0.61
CA ILE A 72 -18.44 3.84 0.06
C ILE A 72 -18.09 3.29 -1.33
N ASP A 73 -18.40 2.02 -1.59
CA ASP A 73 -18.30 1.47 -2.95
C ASP A 73 -19.32 2.20 -3.85
N LEU A 74 -20.51 2.49 -3.32
CA LEU A 74 -21.51 3.33 -3.98
C LEU A 74 -21.03 4.78 -4.20
N LEU A 75 -20.38 5.40 -3.21
CA LEU A 75 -19.81 6.74 -3.33
C LEU A 75 -18.68 6.82 -4.37
N SER A 76 -17.92 5.73 -4.53
CA SER A 76 -16.85 5.60 -5.54
C SER A 76 -17.42 5.49 -6.96
N ILE A 77 -18.62 4.91 -7.10
CA ILE A 77 -19.36 4.82 -8.37
C ILE A 77 -19.94 6.18 -8.79
N ILE A 78 -20.45 6.96 -7.83
CA ILE A 78 -21.04 8.27 -8.09
C ILE A 78 -19.92 9.27 -8.43
N SER A 79 -19.80 9.60 -9.72
CA SER A 79 -18.71 10.40 -10.27
C SER A 79 -18.57 11.79 -9.61
N ILE A 80 -17.33 12.15 -9.26
CA ILE A 80 -16.96 13.49 -8.77
C ILE A 80 -17.37 14.62 -9.74
N ARG A 81 -17.47 14.33 -11.04
CA ARG A 81 -17.88 15.30 -12.08
C ARG A 81 -19.34 15.73 -11.92
N MET A 82 -20.20 14.87 -11.38
CA MET A 82 -21.61 15.19 -11.09
C MET A 82 -21.71 16.15 -9.90
N TYR A 83 -20.95 15.91 -8.83
CA TYR A 83 -20.83 16.85 -7.71
C TYR A 83 -20.27 18.22 -8.15
N LEU A 84 -19.26 18.24 -9.03
CA LEU A 84 -18.70 19.50 -9.56
C LEU A 84 -19.70 20.29 -10.42
N LYS A 85 -20.54 19.63 -11.21
CA LYS A 85 -21.63 20.30 -11.96
C LYS A 85 -22.67 20.90 -11.02
N CYS A 86 -23.11 20.17 -9.99
CA CYS A 86 -24.06 20.68 -8.99
C CYS A 86 -23.48 21.85 -8.19
N PHE A 87 -22.19 21.83 -7.86
CA PHE A 87 -21.52 22.95 -7.17
C PHE A 87 -21.25 24.16 -8.06
N LYS A 88 -21.11 23.99 -9.39
CA LYS A 88 -20.96 25.11 -10.33
C LYS A 88 -22.22 25.98 -10.47
N VAL A 89 -23.38 25.43 -10.08
CA VAL A 89 -24.68 26.13 -10.07
C VAL A 89 -24.81 27.05 -8.85
N ILE A 90 -24.11 26.76 -7.74
CA ILE A 90 -24.12 27.60 -6.53
C ILE A 90 -23.02 28.66 -6.67
N ARG A 91 -23.40 29.79 -7.27
CA ARG A 91 -22.58 30.97 -7.54
C ARG A 91 -22.35 31.82 -6.28
N VAL A 92 -21.81 31.25 -5.20
CA VAL A 92 -21.65 31.91 -3.88
C VAL A 92 -20.45 31.21 -3.21
N THR A 93 -19.29 31.78 -2.86
CA THR A 93 -18.83 33.14 -2.53
C THR A 93 -17.30 33.22 -2.70
N ARG A 94 -16.82 34.45 -2.86
CA ARG A 94 -15.47 34.84 -3.30
C ARG A 94 -14.50 35.12 -2.14
N ILE A 95 -14.41 34.27 -1.12
CA ILE A 95 -13.52 34.53 0.04
C ILE A 95 -12.52 33.38 0.27
N ILE A 96 -12.94 32.14 0.02
CA ILE A 96 -12.06 31.00 -0.19
C ILE A 96 -12.57 30.38 -1.49
N PRO A 97 -11.74 30.19 -2.52
CA PRO A 97 -12.25 29.56 -3.72
C PRO A 97 -12.86 28.20 -3.35
N ALA A 98 -14.12 27.96 -3.72
CA ALA A 98 -14.82 26.72 -3.40
C ALA A 98 -14.01 25.48 -3.84
N TYR A 99 -13.12 25.62 -4.85
CA TYR A 99 -12.17 24.59 -5.26
C TYR A 99 -11.26 24.09 -4.12
N MET A 100 -10.91 24.93 -3.14
CA MET A 100 -9.93 24.64 -2.09
C MET A 100 -10.57 23.86 -0.93
N ILE A 101 -11.79 24.23 -0.53
CA ILE A 101 -12.63 23.46 0.42
C ILE A 101 -12.99 22.10 -0.19
N ILE A 102 -13.33 22.07 -1.48
CA ILE A 102 -13.56 20.84 -2.23
C ILE A 102 -12.29 19.96 -2.29
N LYS A 103 -11.09 20.54 -2.43
CA LYS A 103 -9.81 19.79 -2.38
C LYS A 103 -9.56 19.15 -1.01
N ILE A 104 -9.83 19.86 0.10
CA ILE A 104 -9.66 19.35 1.47
C ILE A 104 -10.67 18.22 1.77
N CYS A 105 -11.94 18.40 1.40
CA CYS A 105 -12.95 17.33 1.53
C CYS A 105 -12.62 16.11 0.66
N LYS A 106 -12.03 16.31 -0.54
CA LYS A 106 -11.59 15.23 -1.43
C LYS A 106 -10.42 14.43 -0.87
N VAL A 107 -9.44 15.09 -0.27
CA VAL A 107 -8.31 14.43 0.42
C VAL A 107 -8.82 13.65 1.61
N PHE A 108 -9.77 14.18 2.37
CA PHE A 108 -10.42 13.45 3.47
C PHE A 108 -11.12 12.18 2.99
N ILE A 109 -11.87 12.23 1.88
CA ILE A 109 -12.54 11.07 1.29
C ILE A 109 -11.54 10.03 0.74
N VAL A 110 -10.45 10.47 0.09
CA VAL A 110 -9.37 9.58 -0.38
C VAL A 110 -8.66 8.90 0.79
N ILE A 111 -8.36 9.65 1.86
CA ILE A 111 -7.78 9.12 3.11
C ILE A 111 -8.70 8.06 3.72
N VAL A 112 -10.01 8.35 3.83
CA VAL A 112 -11.01 7.40 4.36
C VAL A 112 -11.15 6.15 3.47
N ASN A 113 -11.09 6.29 2.15
CA ASN A 113 -11.12 5.16 1.21
C ASN A 113 -9.88 4.28 1.30
N ILE A 114 -8.69 4.86 1.51
CA ILE A 114 -7.45 4.09 1.70
C ILE A 114 -7.41 3.42 3.08
N ILE A 115 -7.93 4.08 4.12
CA ILE A 115 -8.10 3.46 5.46
C ILE A 115 -9.07 2.28 5.38
N LYS A 116 -10.14 2.36 4.58
CA LYS A 116 -11.05 1.21 4.37
C LYS A 116 -10.52 0.13 3.46
N PHE A 117 -9.71 0.47 2.45
CA PHE A 117 -8.92 -0.51 1.70
C PHE A 117 -8.04 -1.33 2.66
N LYS A 118 -7.44 -0.67 3.66
CA LYS A 118 -6.66 -1.32 4.73
C LYS A 118 -7.51 -2.22 5.66
N ILE A 119 -8.79 -1.89 5.87
CA ILE A 119 -9.72 -2.70 6.70
C ILE A 119 -10.27 -3.91 5.93
N LYS A 120 -10.46 -3.80 4.60
CA LYS A 120 -10.93 -4.89 3.73
C LYS A 120 -9.80 -5.87 3.35
N VAL A 121 -8.56 -5.39 3.30
CA VAL A 121 -7.33 -6.19 3.06
C VAL A 121 -6.62 -6.53 4.39
N ARG A 122 -7.31 -6.44 5.53
CA ARG A 122 -6.73 -6.62 6.88
C ARG A 122 -6.12 -8.00 7.10
N ASP A 123 -6.64 -9.03 6.42
CA ASP A 123 -6.16 -10.41 6.56
C ASP A 123 -4.94 -10.73 5.68
N GLU A 124 -4.73 -10.00 4.57
CA GLU A 124 -3.60 -10.20 3.65
C GLU A 124 -2.46 -9.20 3.86
N ILE A 125 -2.76 -7.97 4.32
CA ILE A 125 -1.75 -6.98 4.78
C ILE A 125 -0.94 -7.49 5.98
N ARG A 126 -1.52 -8.39 6.78
CA ARG A 126 -0.84 -9.00 7.93
C ARG A 126 0.36 -9.87 7.50
N LYS A 127 0.37 -10.38 6.26
CA LYS A 127 1.44 -11.22 5.72
C LYS A 127 2.59 -10.42 5.11
N ASN A 128 2.32 -9.28 4.44
CA ASN A 128 3.34 -8.46 3.79
C ASN A 128 3.40 -7.03 4.35
N LYS A 129 4.08 -6.88 5.50
CA LYS A 129 4.33 -5.59 6.17
C LYS A 129 5.01 -4.54 5.27
N PHE A 130 5.80 -5.00 4.29
CA PHE A 130 6.54 -4.15 3.36
C PHE A 130 5.63 -3.36 2.39
N ASN A 131 4.68 -4.04 1.73
CA ASN A 131 3.77 -3.39 0.78
C ASN A 131 2.88 -2.35 1.48
N PHE A 132 2.49 -2.63 2.72
CA PHE A 132 1.73 -1.69 3.52
C PHE A 132 2.52 -0.40 3.81
N LEU A 133 3.82 -0.51 4.09
CA LEU A 133 4.69 0.64 4.32
C LEU A 133 4.83 1.53 3.08
N LEU A 134 4.99 0.95 1.89
CA LEU A 134 5.08 1.74 0.65
C LEU A 134 3.80 2.53 0.37
N VAL A 135 2.63 1.92 0.57
CA VAL A 135 1.34 2.59 0.36
C VAL A 135 1.17 3.75 1.34
N ILE A 136 1.50 3.56 2.62
CA ILE A 136 1.36 4.65 3.61
C ILE A 136 2.34 5.79 3.37
N SER A 137 3.56 5.50 2.86
CA SER A 137 4.52 6.55 2.47
C SER A 137 3.97 7.46 1.39
N VAL A 138 3.39 6.89 0.32
CA VAL A 138 2.79 7.68 -0.77
C VAL A 138 1.67 8.57 -0.24
N ILE A 139 0.83 8.08 0.67
CA ILE A 139 -0.23 8.88 1.29
C ILE A 139 0.35 10.06 2.06
N ILE A 140 1.37 9.82 2.88
CA ILE A 140 1.99 10.86 3.72
C ILE A 140 2.62 11.95 2.84
N ILE A 141 3.26 11.57 1.73
CA ILE A 141 3.82 12.51 0.75
C ILE A 141 2.72 13.38 0.14
N VAL A 142 1.60 12.78 -0.29
CA VAL A 142 0.47 13.52 -0.89
C VAL A 142 -0.18 14.47 0.13
N ILE A 143 -0.36 14.02 1.38
CA ILE A 143 -0.90 14.87 2.46
C ILE A 143 0.05 16.03 2.75
N GLY A 144 1.35 15.75 2.88
CA GLY A 144 2.39 16.76 3.08
C GLY A 144 2.36 17.82 1.98
N ALA A 145 2.22 17.40 0.72
CA ALA A 145 2.14 18.30 -0.43
C ALA A 145 0.93 19.24 -0.36
N VAL A 146 -0.23 18.72 0.02
CA VAL A 146 -1.45 19.54 0.15
C VAL A 146 -1.29 20.55 1.29
N ILE A 147 -0.79 20.12 2.45
CA ILE A 147 -0.57 21.00 3.60
C ILE A 147 0.42 22.10 3.23
N ILE A 148 1.57 21.75 2.65
CA ILE A 148 2.61 22.72 2.28
C ILE A 148 2.13 23.68 1.19
N SER A 149 1.43 23.19 0.15
CA SER A 149 0.83 24.06 -0.87
C SER A 149 -0.15 25.07 -0.26
N THR A 150 -0.93 24.66 0.75
CA THR A 150 -1.88 25.56 1.42
C THR A 150 -1.22 26.58 2.34
N ILE A 151 -0.17 26.18 3.06
CA ILE A 151 0.50 27.03 4.04
C ILE A 151 1.47 28.02 3.35
N GLU A 152 2.24 27.54 2.39
CA GLU A 152 3.26 28.34 1.69
C GLU A 152 2.70 29.09 0.47
N GLY A 153 1.50 28.72 0.00
CA GLY A 153 0.89 29.30 -1.19
C GLY A 153 1.62 28.95 -2.49
N ILE A 154 2.44 27.89 -2.50
CA ILE A 154 3.14 27.39 -3.68
C ILE A 154 2.25 26.46 -4.51
N SER A 155 2.63 26.26 -5.77
CA SER A 155 1.93 25.33 -6.66
C SER A 155 1.92 23.92 -6.04
N LEU A 156 0.86 23.17 -6.31
CA LEU A 156 0.72 21.82 -5.75
C LEU A 156 1.74 20.85 -6.36
N GLU A 157 2.21 21.14 -7.57
CA GLU A 157 3.29 20.42 -8.25
C GLU A 157 4.61 20.59 -7.49
N ASP A 158 4.99 21.84 -7.18
CA ASP A 158 6.19 22.16 -6.40
C ASP A 158 6.11 21.60 -4.98
N ALA A 159 4.93 21.66 -4.35
CA ALA A 159 4.73 21.10 -3.02
C ALA A 159 4.81 19.56 -2.99
N LEU A 160 4.37 18.89 -4.06
CA LEU A 160 4.47 17.45 -4.20
C LEU A 160 5.92 17.01 -4.42
N TRP A 161 6.63 17.72 -5.31
CA TRP A 161 8.06 17.53 -5.52
C TRP A 161 8.84 17.72 -4.22
N TRP A 162 8.62 18.85 -3.53
CA TRP A 162 9.27 19.14 -2.27
C TRP A 162 8.99 18.09 -1.19
N SER A 163 7.73 17.64 -1.08
CA SER A 163 7.32 16.63 -0.10
C SER A 163 7.94 15.27 -0.39
N PHE A 164 8.03 14.88 -1.66
CA PHE A 164 8.70 13.64 -2.08
C PHE A 164 10.19 13.69 -1.73
N VAL A 165 10.89 14.73 -2.19
CA VAL A 165 12.34 14.94 -2.00
C VAL A 165 12.71 15.03 -0.51
N THR A 166 11.85 15.64 0.30
CA THR A 166 12.05 15.76 1.75
C THR A 166 11.77 14.44 2.47
N PHE A 167 10.68 13.75 2.12
CA PHE A 167 10.33 12.46 2.71
C PHE A 167 11.38 11.38 2.42
N THR A 168 11.94 11.38 1.21
CA THR A 168 13.04 10.48 0.81
C THR A 168 14.41 10.97 1.27
N THR A 169 14.49 12.05 2.05
CA THR A 169 15.74 12.63 2.58
C THR A 169 16.75 13.10 1.52
N VAL A 170 16.32 13.38 0.29
CA VAL A 170 17.19 13.83 -0.81
C VAL A 170 17.54 15.32 -0.65
N GLY A 171 16.53 16.16 -0.41
CA GLY A 171 16.74 17.57 -0.06
C GLY A 171 17.48 18.43 -1.09
N TYR A 172 17.04 18.48 -2.34
CA TYR A 172 17.69 19.31 -3.39
C TYR A 172 17.81 20.81 -3.06
N GLY A 173 16.90 21.34 -2.23
CA GLY A 173 16.96 22.74 -1.78
C GLY A 173 16.49 23.77 -2.81
N ASP A 174 15.86 23.32 -3.88
CA ASP A 174 15.27 24.11 -4.96
C ASP A 174 13.94 24.79 -4.56
N VAL A 175 13.15 24.12 -3.71
CA VAL A 175 11.93 24.67 -3.11
C VAL A 175 12.15 24.93 -1.62
N LEU A 176 11.98 26.19 -1.19
CA LEU A 176 12.22 26.62 0.20
C LEU A 176 10.93 27.07 0.88
N LEU A 177 10.71 26.57 2.09
CA LEU A 177 9.58 26.95 2.94
C LEU A 177 9.88 28.25 3.69
N LYS A 178 9.04 29.26 3.46
CA LYS A 178 9.17 30.61 4.02
C LYS A 178 8.41 30.75 5.33
N THR A 179 7.33 30.01 5.53
CA THR A 179 6.49 30.15 6.73
C THR A 179 7.00 29.31 7.92
N GLN A 180 6.73 29.80 9.13
CA GLN A 180 7.05 29.07 10.36
C GLN A 180 6.24 27.77 10.48
N LEU A 181 4.95 27.79 10.11
CA LEU A 181 4.10 26.60 10.13
C LEU A 181 4.58 25.55 9.11
N GLY A 182 4.97 25.97 7.91
CA GLY A 182 5.52 25.07 6.89
C GLY A 182 6.78 24.36 7.40
N ARG A 183 7.68 25.09 8.07
CA ARG A 183 8.89 24.51 8.69
C ARG A 183 8.58 23.51 9.80
N ILE A 184 7.57 23.76 10.64
CA ILE A 184 7.14 22.78 11.67
C ILE A 184 6.64 21.49 11.01
N PHE A 185 5.79 21.61 9.98
CA PHE A 185 5.32 20.46 9.22
C PHE A 185 6.45 19.71 8.51
N ALA A 186 7.46 20.44 8.02
CA ALA A 186 8.63 19.84 7.41
C ALA A 186 9.40 18.95 8.38
N VAL A 187 9.62 19.41 9.63
CA VAL A 187 10.28 18.60 10.66
C VAL A 187 9.53 17.31 10.92
N ILE A 188 8.19 17.37 11.01
CA ILE A 188 7.35 16.19 11.20
C ILE A 188 7.49 15.23 10.00
N LEU A 189 7.45 15.76 8.77
CA LEU A 189 7.58 14.97 7.55
C LEU A 189 8.95 14.27 7.47
N MET A 190 10.02 14.96 7.86
CA MET A 190 11.39 14.41 7.91
C MET A 190 11.50 13.25 8.90
N ILE A 191 10.98 13.40 10.13
CA ILE A 191 11.01 12.35 11.16
C ILE A 191 10.29 11.09 10.66
N ILE A 192 9.12 11.27 10.03
CA ILE A 192 8.36 10.15 9.47
C ILE A 192 9.13 9.48 8.34
N GLY A 193 9.73 10.26 7.41
CA GLY A 193 10.52 9.73 6.30
C GLY A 193 11.66 8.83 6.77
N ILE A 194 12.45 9.31 7.75
CA ILE A 194 13.54 8.53 8.36
C ILE A 194 12.99 7.26 9.02
N GLY A 195 11.88 7.36 9.76
CA GLY A 195 11.24 6.21 10.40
C GLY A 195 10.86 5.12 9.40
N VAL A 196 10.26 5.50 8.27
CA VAL A 196 9.87 4.56 7.21
C VAL A 196 11.09 3.89 6.59
N ILE A 197 12.14 4.66 6.25
CA ILE A 197 13.38 4.12 5.69
C ILE A 197 13.99 3.10 6.67
N GLY A 198 14.01 3.40 7.98
CA GLY A 198 14.50 2.48 9.00
C GLY A 198 13.73 1.16 9.08
N VAL A 199 12.40 1.18 8.93
CA VAL A 199 11.59 -0.04 8.91
C VAL A 199 11.83 -0.85 7.63
N ILE A 200 12.00 -0.19 6.47
CA ILE A 200 12.36 -0.85 5.21
C ILE A 200 13.70 -1.57 5.36
N THR A 201 14.73 -0.87 5.84
CA THR A 201 16.05 -1.45 6.09
C THR A 201 15.96 -2.64 7.04
N THR A 202 15.25 -2.50 8.15
CA THR A 202 15.06 -3.59 9.12
C THR A 202 14.38 -4.80 8.47
N THR A 203 13.37 -4.57 7.63
CA THR A 203 12.65 -5.65 6.94
C THR A 203 13.58 -6.41 5.98
N ILE A 204 14.40 -5.70 5.22
CA ILE A 204 15.39 -6.30 4.32
C ILE A 204 16.43 -7.08 5.11
N THR A 205 16.97 -6.50 6.19
CA THR A 205 17.94 -7.17 7.06
C THR A 205 17.36 -8.45 7.65
N LEU A 206 16.13 -8.41 8.17
CA LEU A 206 15.46 -9.60 8.70
C LEU A 206 15.25 -10.68 7.63
N TYR A 207 14.92 -10.28 6.40
CA TYR A 207 14.80 -11.21 5.28
C TYR A 207 16.13 -11.90 4.96
N ILE A 208 17.23 -11.15 4.92
CA ILE A 208 18.58 -11.68 4.65
C ILE A 208 19.02 -12.62 5.78
N VAL A 209 18.87 -12.20 7.04
CA VAL A 209 19.27 -12.99 8.22
C VAL A 209 18.47 -14.28 8.32
N ASN A 210 17.16 -14.23 8.09
CA ASN A 210 16.31 -15.43 8.13
C ASN A 210 16.62 -16.38 6.97
N SER A 211 16.90 -15.85 5.77
CA SER A 211 17.33 -16.67 4.63
C SER A 211 18.67 -17.36 4.90
N GLY A 212 19.63 -16.65 5.51
CA GLY A 212 20.90 -17.22 5.92
C GLY A 212 20.75 -18.31 6.99
N ARG A 213 19.91 -18.09 8.00
CA ARG A 213 19.64 -19.10 9.04
C ARG A 213 18.99 -20.37 8.49
N HIS A 214 18.06 -20.24 7.54
CA HIS A 214 17.41 -21.40 6.93
C HIS A 214 18.43 -22.23 6.13
N ASN A 215 19.22 -21.56 5.26
CA ASN A 215 20.26 -22.23 4.48
C ASN A 215 21.33 -22.91 5.37
N SER A 216 21.76 -22.29 6.46
CA SER A 216 22.72 -22.89 7.39
C SER A 216 22.16 -24.10 8.15
N ALA A 217 20.89 -24.04 8.56
CA ALA A 217 20.24 -25.16 9.24
C ALA A 217 20.05 -26.36 8.31
N ASP A 218 19.68 -26.11 7.05
CA ASP A 218 19.55 -27.16 6.03
C ASP A 218 20.90 -27.78 5.68
N ASN A 219 21.95 -26.96 5.53
CA ASN A 219 23.30 -27.47 5.28
C ASN A 219 23.83 -28.33 6.44
N TYR A 220 23.62 -27.93 7.70
CA TYR A 220 24.04 -28.72 8.86
C TYR A 220 23.29 -30.06 8.94
N LYS A 221 21.98 -30.04 8.69
CA LYS A 221 21.17 -31.26 8.64
C LYS A 221 21.63 -32.20 7.53
N ASN A 222 21.92 -31.67 6.35
CA ASN A 222 22.41 -32.45 5.22
C ASN A 222 23.77 -33.08 5.52
N HIS A 223 24.70 -32.32 6.12
CA HIS A 223 26.01 -32.85 6.50
C HIS A 223 25.90 -34.00 7.52
N ILE A 224 25.06 -33.87 8.55
CA ILE A 224 24.85 -34.96 9.52
C ILE A 224 24.25 -36.20 8.84
N ILE A 225 23.31 -36.02 7.92
CA ILE A 225 22.72 -37.14 7.19
C ILE A 225 23.77 -37.82 6.30
N GLU A 226 24.71 -37.06 5.74
CA GLU A 226 25.83 -37.57 4.94
C GLU A 226 26.80 -38.37 5.82
N ASP A 227 27.19 -37.85 6.99
CA ASP A 227 28.04 -38.55 7.96
C ASP A 227 27.40 -39.88 8.42
N ILE A 228 26.08 -39.89 8.64
CA ILE A 228 25.35 -41.10 9.02
C ILE A 228 25.34 -42.13 7.88
N LYS A 229 25.17 -41.69 6.62
CA LYS A 229 25.23 -42.59 5.46
C LYS A 229 26.61 -43.22 5.34
N GLU A 230 27.67 -42.44 5.47
CA GLU A 230 29.05 -42.95 5.42
C GLU A 230 29.32 -43.98 6.52
N LYS A 231 28.85 -43.71 7.75
CA LYS A 231 28.90 -44.72 8.83
C LYS A 231 28.13 -45.98 8.48
N LEU A 232 26.91 -45.85 7.95
CA LEU A 232 26.07 -47.00 7.57
C LEU A 232 26.65 -47.81 6.40
N ASP A 233 27.37 -47.18 5.47
CA ASP A 233 28.06 -47.88 4.39
C ASP A 233 29.17 -48.80 4.92
N ASN A 234 29.77 -48.44 6.07
CA ASN A 234 30.75 -49.24 6.82
C ASN A 234 30.14 -49.91 8.06
N TYR A 235 28.94 -50.49 7.93
CA TYR A 235 28.17 -51.03 9.07
C TYR A 235 28.88 -52.12 9.90
N GLU A 236 29.88 -52.79 9.33
CA GLU A 236 30.62 -53.86 10.02
C GLU A 236 31.56 -53.33 11.12
N GLU A 237 31.93 -52.05 11.05
CA GLU A 237 32.79 -51.39 12.04
C GLU A 237 32.00 -50.60 13.10
N LEU A 238 30.67 -50.57 13.01
CA LEU A 238 29.83 -49.83 13.95
C LEU A 238 29.80 -50.49 15.34
N SER A 239 30.09 -49.70 16.36
CA SER A 239 29.86 -50.10 17.75
C SER A 239 28.38 -49.95 18.14
N ASP A 240 27.96 -50.66 19.20
CA ASP A 240 26.62 -50.47 19.78
C ASP A 240 26.38 -49.02 20.25
N GLU A 241 27.44 -48.32 20.66
CA GLU A 241 27.41 -46.90 21.04
C GLU A 241 27.16 -45.97 19.84
N ASP A 242 27.76 -46.28 18.69
CA ASP A 242 27.52 -45.55 17.44
C ASP A 242 26.08 -45.72 16.97
N ILE A 243 25.53 -46.94 17.08
CA ILE A 243 24.14 -47.24 16.73
C ILE A 243 23.17 -46.44 17.60
N ASP A 244 23.36 -46.42 18.92
CA ASP A 244 22.52 -45.63 19.83
C ASP A 244 22.63 -44.12 19.53
N THR A 245 23.84 -43.65 19.20
CA THR A 245 24.07 -42.25 18.81
C THR A 245 23.30 -41.88 17.54
N ILE A 246 23.37 -42.71 16.49
CA ILE A 246 22.62 -42.50 15.23
C ILE A 246 21.11 -42.47 15.50
N ILE A 247 20.59 -43.41 16.29
CA ILE A 247 19.18 -43.47 16.65
C ILE A 247 18.74 -42.19 17.39
N ARG A 248 19.53 -41.73 18.35
CA ARG A 248 19.27 -40.48 19.10
C ARG A 248 19.27 -39.26 18.19
N VAL A 249 20.26 -39.14 17.30
CA VAL A 249 20.39 -38.02 16.35
C VAL A 249 19.20 -38.01 15.39
N LEU A 250 18.86 -39.14 14.75
CA LEU A 250 17.71 -39.24 13.85
C LEU A 250 16.38 -38.96 14.56
N SER A 251 16.23 -39.44 15.80
CA SER A 251 15.05 -39.15 16.62
C SER A 251 14.92 -37.66 16.93
N SER A 252 16.04 -36.98 17.19
CA SER A 252 16.05 -35.53 17.42
C SER A 252 15.69 -34.73 16.16
N LEU A 253 16.22 -35.13 14.98
CA LEU A 253 15.92 -34.50 13.70
C LEU A 253 14.44 -34.64 13.32
N LYS A 254 13.87 -35.83 13.51
CA LYS A 254 12.44 -36.11 13.25
C LYS A 254 11.51 -35.33 14.17
N LYS A 255 11.94 -35.05 15.41
CA LYS A 255 11.13 -34.30 16.38
C LYS A 255 11.05 -32.81 16.05
N ASN A 256 12.07 -32.26 15.40
CA ASN A 256 12.13 -30.85 14.99
C ASN A 256 11.37 -30.54 13.68
N GLU A 257 10.83 -31.54 12.97
CA GLU A 257 10.01 -31.36 11.76
C GLU A 257 8.49 -31.25 12.02
N LYS A 258 8.02 -31.46 13.26
CA LYS A 258 6.61 -31.31 13.68
C LYS A 258 6.35 -29.97 14.33
#